data_AF-A0A934ZKZ1-F1
#
_entry.id   AF-A0A934ZKZ1-F1
#
_cell.length_a   1.000
_cell.length_b   1.000
_cell.length_c   1.000
_cell.angle_alpha   90.00
_cell.angle_beta   90.00
_cell.angle_gamma   90.00
#
_symmetry.space_group_name_H-M   'P 1'
#
loop_
_entity.id
_entity.type
_entity.pdbx_description
1 polymer ?
#
loop_
_entity_poly.entity_id
_entity_poly.type
_entity_poly.pdbx_seq_one_letter_code
_entity_poly.pdbx_strand_id
1 'polypeptide(L)'
;MTELGEKIGISMASAVVDECPFEHSDEPHPKKNDLSNNSGTLADNLGPKDDTTVTFVVRGSERTVELGFAAHHLIPGGSIKHAAPLLKWMKKGSTVKGDVGYEQNDAANGVWLIATYRFPNWGAATKRSDDELQFAYAYEAMKEHGAQLHRWDGAHADYNAWVRRTLEKIRVKLLEQRAGCSICKQRKMPFPPPYKLVGMLHDLAARIGDKVTGPVSGWRPPLCTSTFAVRMGQKETPAK
;
A
#
# COMPACT_ATOMS: atom_id res chain seq x y z
N MET A 1 3.41 3.59 25.58
CA MET A 1 2.14 4.25 25.22
C MET A 1 2.43 5.21 24.09
N THR A 2 2.23 4.79 22.83
CA THR A 2 2.35 5.70 21.68
C THR A 2 1.11 6.59 21.64
N GLU A 3 1.37 7.89 21.66
CA GLU A 3 0.37 8.94 21.76
C GLU A 3 -0.69 8.82 20.67
N LEU A 4 -1.96 8.93 21.07
CA LEU A 4 -3.09 9.08 20.15
C LEU A 4 -2.94 10.30 19.21
N GLY A 5 -1.99 11.20 19.45
CA GLY A 5 -1.72 12.39 18.63
C GLY A 5 -1.14 12.10 17.25
N GLU A 6 -0.33 11.04 17.09
CA GLU A 6 0.21 10.67 15.77
C GLU A 6 -0.85 10.02 14.84
N LYS A 7 -2.03 9.68 15.38
CA LYS A 7 -3.05 8.86 14.67
C LYS A 7 -3.76 9.55 13.50
N ILE A 8 -3.55 10.84 13.23
CA ILE A 8 -4.32 11.54 12.18
C ILE A 8 -3.47 12.45 11.28
N GLY A 9 -2.21 12.76 11.63
CA GLY A 9 -1.36 13.64 10.79
C GLY A 9 -0.99 13.07 9.41
N ILE A 10 -0.97 11.74 9.27
CA ILE A 10 -0.56 11.07 8.02
C ILE A 10 -1.59 11.24 6.89
N SER A 11 -2.87 11.54 7.20
CA SER A 11 -3.93 11.31 6.21
C SER A 11 -4.09 12.36 5.10
N MET A 12 -3.65 13.61 5.23
CA MET A 12 -3.91 14.64 4.19
C MET A 12 -2.84 15.75 4.10
N ALA A 13 -1.56 15.47 4.34
CA ALA A 13 -0.51 16.50 4.43
C ALA A 13 0.16 16.92 3.10
N SER A 14 -0.13 16.24 1.99
CA SER A 14 -0.01 16.91 0.69
C SER A 14 -1.01 18.06 0.76
N ALA A 15 -0.56 19.30 0.60
CA ALA A 15 -1.40 20.50 0.60
C ALA A 15 -2.54 20.22 -0.39
N VAL A 16 -3.65 19.70 0.13
CA VAL A 16 -4.86 19.52 -0.64
C VAL A 16 -5.27 20.95 -0.88
N VAL A 17 -4.77 21.50 -1.99
CA VAL A 17 -5.16 22.80 -2.51
C VAL A 17 -6.66 22.87 -2.35
N ASP A 18 -7.16 23.95 -1.74
CA ASP A 18 -8.60 24.19 -1.54
C ASP A 18 -9.38 24.29 -2.87
N GLU A 19 -8.71 23.99 -3.98
CA GLU A 19 -9.27 23.76 -5.28
C GLU A 19 -10.23 22.56 -5.29
N CYS A 20 -11.30 22.72 -6.06
CA CYS A 20 -12.24 21.66 -6.29
C CYS A 20 -11.55 20.46 -6.99
N PRO A 21 -11.78 19.22 -6.53
CA PRO A 21 -11.23 18.02 -7.16
C PRO A 21 -11.99 17.59 -8.41
N PHE A 22 -13.13 18.23 -8.69
CA PHE A 22 -14.00 17.98 -9.82
C PHE A 22 -13.56 18.81 -11.03
N GLU A 23 -13.60 18.17 -12.20
CA GLU A 23 -13.48 18.89 -13.45
C GLU A 23 -14.75 19.71 -13.69
N HIS A 24 -14.57 20.95 -14.12
CA HIS A 24 -15.67 21.86 -14.44
C HIS A 24 -15.80 22.12 -15.93
N SER A 25 -14.83 21.66 -16.75
CA SER A 25 -15.04 21.56 -18.18
C SER A 25 -16.14 20.55 -18.49
N ASP A 26 -16.87 20.78 -19.58
CA ASP A 26 -17.83 19.82 -20.12
C ASP A 26 -17.20 18.92 -21.18
N GLU A 27 -15.87 18.96 -21.31
CA GLU A 27 -15.15 18.13 -22.27
C GLU A 27 -15.20 16.66 -21.85
N PRO A 28 -15.46 15.75 -22.81
CA PRO A 28 -15.36 14.33 -22.54
C PRO A 28 -13.89 13.96 -22.29
N HIS A 29 -13.60 13.39 -21.13
CA HIS A 29 -12.29 12.78 -20.90
C HIS A 29 -12.38 11.26 -21.14
N PRO A 30 -11.52 10.68 -22.00
CA PRO A 30 -11.55 9.26 -22.34
C PRO A 30 -10.91 8.37 -21.26
N LYS A 31 -10.83 8.83 -20.01
CA LYS A 31 -10.23 8.06 -18.91
C LYS A 31 -11.09 6.85 -18.58
N LYS A 32 -10.44 5.71 -18.36
CA LYS A 32 -11.06 4.45 -17.92
C LYS A 32 -10.32 3.97 -16.69
N ASN A 33 -11.05 3.42 -15.74
CA ASN A 33 -10.40 2.72 -14.63
C ASN A 33 -10.05 1.29 -15.04
N ASP A 34 -8.97 0.75 -14.50
CA ASP A 34 -8.79 -0.69 -14.30
C ASP A 34 -8.63 -0.94 -12.80
N LEU A 35 -9.54 -1.75 -12.25
CA LEU A 35 -9.52 -2.14 -10.84
C LEU A 35 -9.22 -3.63 -10.65
N SER A 36 -8.72 -4.29 -11.70
CA SER A 36 -8.19 -5.63 -11.61
C SER A 36 -6.96 -5.62 -10.70
N ASN A 37 -6.87 -6.58 -9.78
CA ASN A 37 -5.76 -6.65 -8.84
C ASN A 37 -4.82 -7.77 -9.28
N ASN A 38 -3.88 -7.44 -10.16
CA ASN A 38 -2.99 -8.40 -10.79
C ASN A 38 -1.52 -8.07 -10.47
N SER A 39 -0.90 -8.87 -9.61
CA SER A 39 0.50 -8.66 -9.21
C SER A 39 1.49 -8.90 -10.35
N GLY A 40 1.14 -9.69 -11.38
CA GLY A 40 1.97 -9.86 -12.57
C GLY A 40 1.98 -8.59 -13.43
N THR A 41 0.81 -8.02 -13.70
CA THR A 41 0.70 -6.72 -14.40
C THR A 41 1.39 -5.60 -13.62
N LEU A 42 1.27 -5.60 -12.28
CA LEU A 42 2.00 -4.65 -11.45
C LEU A 42 3.52 -4.84 -11.57
N ALA A 43 4.01 -6.09 -11.56
CA ALA A 43 5.42 -6.40 -11.74
C ALA A 43 5.94 -5.89 -13.09
N ASP A 44 5.20 -6.10 -14.18
CA ASP A 44 5.55 -5.59 -15.51
C ASP A 44 5.65 -4.06 -15.51
N ASN A 45 4.71 -3.37 -14.85
CA ASN A 45 4.67 -1.91 -14.76
C ASN A 45 5.78 -1.34 -13.85
N LEU A 46 6.18 -2.06 -12.79
CA LEU A 46 7.30 -1.68 -11.92
C LEU A 46 8.66 -1.83 -12.60
N GLY A 47 8.73 -2.59 -13.69
CA GLY A 47 9.99 -2.93 -14.36
C GLY A 47 10.77 -4.04 -13.64
N PRO A 48 11.89 -4.48 -14.23
CA PRO A 48 12.63 -5.64 -13.75
C PRO A 48 13.16 -5.45 -12.32
N LYS A 49 13.17 -6.53 -11.55
CA LYS A 49 13.84 -6.61 -10.25
C LYS A 49 14.66 -7.88 -10.21
N ASP A 50 15.97 -7.72 -10.13
CA ASP A 50 16.88 -8.86 -10.07
C ASP A 50 16.79 -9.55 -8.72
N ASP A 51 16.79 -10.89 -8.78
CA ASP A 51 17.04 -11.76 -7.65
C ASP A 51 18.49 -11.56 -7.15
N THR A 52 18.70 -11.80 -5.87
CA THR A 52 20.02 -11.70 -5.24
C THR A 52 20.19 -12.86 -4.25
N THR A 53 21.18 -12.80 -3.37
CA THR A 53 21.33 -13.70 -2.25
C THR A 53 21.35 -12.91 -0.95
N VAL A 54 20.94 -13.55 0.15
CA VAL A 54 21.13 -13.02 1.50
C VAL A 54 21.90 -14.02 2.34
N THR A 55 22.88 -13.52 3.09
CA THR A 55 23.65 -14.29 4.06
C THR A 55 23.19 -13.96 5.47
N PHE A 56 22.92 -14.99 6.27
CA PHE A 56 22.46 -14.82 7.66
C PHE A 56 23.04 -15.90 8.56
N VAL A 57 23.11 -15.62 9.86
CA VAL A 57 23.69 -16.50 10.87
C VAL A 57 22.61 -16.93 11.87
N VAL A 58 22.56 -18.23 12.15
CA VAL A 58 21.68 -18.81 13.18
C VAL A 58 22.46 -19.83 13.99
N ARG A 59 22.57 -19.58 15.30
CA ARG A 59 23.27 -20.45 16.26
C ARG A 59 24.71 -20.75 15.80
N GLY A 60 25.44 -19.73 15.36
CA GLY A 60 26.80 -19.79 14.86
C GLY A 60 26.97 -20.41 13.48
N SER A 61 25.87 -20.84 12.82
CA SER A 61 25.91 -21.40 11.47
C SER A 61 25.53 -20.35 10.44
N GLU A 62 26.46 -20.02 9.56
CA GLU A 62 26.21 -19.15 8.41
C GLU A 62 25.45 -19.90 7.31
N ARG A 63 24.51 -19.21 6.67
CA ARG A 63 23.74 -19.71 5.53
C ARG A 63 23.60 -18.61 4.50
N THR A 64 23.66 -19.01 3.23
CA THR A 64 23.36 -18.13 2.09
C THR A 64 22.25 -18.76 1.28
N VAL A 65 21.24 -17.97 0.94
CA VAL A 65 20.08 -18.42 0.16
C VAL A 65 19.75 -17.39 -0.92
N GLU A 66 19.11 -17.85 -2.00
CA GLU A 66 18.51 -16.94 -2.97
C GLU A 66 17.43 -16.08 -2.31
N LEU A 67 17.36 -14.83 -2.74
CA LEU A 67 16.41 -13.84 -2.32
C LEU A 67 15.62 -13.35 -3.52
N GLY A 68 14.32 -13.56 -3.47
CA GLY A 68 13.39 -13.11 -4.49
C GLY A 68 12.58 -11.91 -4.04
N PHE A 69 11.99 -11.22 -5.01
CA PHE A 69 11.11 -10.08 -4.79
C PHE A 69 9.72 -10.36 -5.37
N ALA A 70 8.71 -9.73 -4.79
CA ALA A 70 7.33 -9.79 -5.28
C ALA A 70 6.74 -8.37 -5.33
N ALA A 71 5.98 -8.10 -6.40
CA ALA A 71 5.27 -6.84 -6.56
C ALA A 71 4.13 -6.77 -5.52
N HIS A 72 4.12 -5.67 -4.77
CA HIS A 72 3.16 -5.42 -3.70
C HIS A 72 2.31 -4.19 -4.01
N HIS A 73 0.98 -4.35 -4.02
CA HIS A 73 0.07 -3.22 -4.11
C HIS A 73 0.03 -2.43 -2.79
N LEU A 74 0.38 -1.15 -2.84
CA LEU A 74 0.35 -0.23 -1.70
C LEU A 74 -1.09 0.07 -1.26
N ILE A 75 -1.99 0.27 -2.21
CA ILE A 75 -3.44 0.28 -1.97
C ILE A 75 -4.00 -1.03 -2.53
N PRO A 76 -4.28 -2.04 -1.70
CA PRO A 76 -4.71 -3.34 -2.18
C PRO A 76 -6.09 -3.27 -2.82
N GLY A 77 -6.32 -4.02 -3.90
CA GLY A 77 -7.60 -4.04 -4.58
C GLY A 77 -8.75 -4.50 -3.67
N GLY A 78 -8.49 -5.35 -2.67
CA GLY A 78 -9.46 -5.69 -1.63
C GLY A 78 -9.91 -4.48 -0.81
N SER A 79 -8.98 -3.60 -0.43
CA SER A 79 -9.28 -2.36 0.30
C SER A 79 -10.13 -1.41 -0.53
N ILE A 80 -9.82 -1.23 -1.82
CA ILE A 80 -10.62 -0.43 -2.75
C ILE A 80 -12.01 -1.03 -2.94
N LYS A 81 -12.13 -2.35 -3.16
CA LYS A 81 -13.41 -3.05 -3.31
C LYS A 81 -14.35 -2.85 -2.12
N HIS A 82 -13.80 -2.79 -0.91
CA HIS A 82 -14.57 -2.57 0.31
C HIS A 82 -14.80 -1.09 0.66
N ALA A 83 -14.14 -0.16 -0.02
CA ALA A 83 -14.42 1.28 0.08
C ALA A 83 -15.59 1.68 -0.84
N ALA A 84 -16.73 0.97 -0.72
CA ALA A 84 -17.88 1.10 -1.62
C ALA A 84 -18.38 2.56 -1.79
N PRO A 85 -18.41 3.41 -0.73
CA PRO A 85 -18.77 4.81 -0.89
C PRO A 85 -17.79 5.61 -1.77
N LEU A 86 -16.47 5.35 -1.69
CA LEU A 86 -15.47 6.01 -2.54
C LEU A 86 -15.54 5.50 -3.99
N LEU A 87 -15.77 4.19 -4.18
CA LEU A 87 -15.90 3.60 -5.51
C LEU A 87 -16.97 4.25 -6.40
N LYS A 88 -18.06 4.75 -5.79
CA LYS A 88 -19.11 5.50 -6.50
C LYS A 88 -18.58 6.80 -7.14
N TRP A 89 -17.53 7.38 -6.57
CA TRP A 89 -16.87 8.58 -7.09
C TRP A 89 -15.74 8.26 -8.05
N MET A 90 -15.26 7.02 -8.08
CA MET A 90 -14.22 6.57 -9.00
C MET A 90 -14.78 6.11 -10.33
N LYS A 91 -15.93 5.42 -10.32
CA LYS A 91 -16.51 4.74 -11.50
C LYS A 91 -17.68 5.50 -12.11
N LYS A 92 -17.74 5.49 -13.45
CA LYS A 92 -18.92 5.91 -14.20
C LYS A 92 -20.17 5.21 -13.68
N GLY A 93 -21.23 5.98 -13.41
CA GLY A 93 -22.49 5.45 -12.90
C GLY A 93 -23.50 6.53 -12.55
N SER A 94 -24.39 6.25 -11.60
CA SER A 94 -25.41 7.19 -11.16
C SER A 94 -24.86 8.38 -10.37
N THR A 95 -23.64 8.26 -9.81
CA THR A 95 -23.00 9.32 -9.03
C THR A 95 -22.11 10.23 -9.88
N VAL A 96 -21.30 9.67 -10.78
CA VAL A 96 -20.39 10.44 -11.65
C VAL A 96 -20.52 10.04 -13.13
N LYS A 97 -20.33 11.00 -14.03
CA LYS A 97 -20.53 10.87 -15.49
C LYS A 97 -19.48 9.99 -16.19
N GLY A 98 -18.35 9.72 -15.56
CA GLY A 98 -17.20 9.05 -16.14
C GLY A 98 -16.28 8.46 -15.07
N ASP A 99 -15.34 7.64 -15.53
CA ASP A 99 -14.29 7.08 -14.67
C ASP A 99 -13.23 8.15 -14.36
N VAL A 100 -12.60 8.05 -13.19
CA VAL A 100 -11.52 8.98 -12.81
C VAL A 100 -10.18 8.65 -13.47
N GLY A 101 -10.02 7.44 -14.01
CA GLY A 101 -8.80 6.97 -14.65
C GLY A 101 -7.78 6.38 -13.68
N TYR A 102 -8.24 5.77 -12.58
CA TYR A 102 -7.34 5.09 -11.65
C TYR A 102 -7.00 3.69 -12.17
N GLU A 103 -5.71 3.37 -12.18
CA GLU A 103 -5.15 2.10 -12.60
C GLU A 103 -4.59 1.37 -11.38
N GLN A 104 -5.25 0.28 -10.97
CA GLN A 104 -4.90 -0.48 -9.76
C GLN A 104 -3.49 -1.08 -9.85
N ASN A 105 -3.04 -1.42 -11.07
CA ASN A 105 -1.74 -2.02 -11.31
C ASN A 105 -0.68 -1.00 -11.75
N ASP A 106 -0.93 0.31 -11.61
CA ASP A 106 0.04 1.36 -11.91
C ASP A 106 1.28 1.20 -11.01
N ALA A 107 2.48 1.46 -11.55
CA ALA A 107 3.73 1.50 -10.81
C ALA A 107 3.65 2.46 -9.61
N ALA A 108 2.88 3.56 -9.73
CA ALA A 108 2.63 4.49 -8.63
C ALA A 108 1.91 3.86 -7.41
N ASN A 109 1.26 2.70 -7.60
CA ASN A 109 0.60 1.92 -6.56
C ASN A 109 1.39 0.67 -6.15
N GLY A 110 2.65 0.53 -6.58
CA GLY A 110 3.45 -0.66 -6.37
C GLY A 110 4.79 -0.39 -5.70
N VAL A 111 5.30 -1.42 -5.03
CA VAL A 111 6.72 -1.53 -4.65
C VAL A 111 7.17 -2.99 -4.78
N TRP A 112 8.49 -3.18 -4.89
CA TRP A 112 9.11 -4.49 -4.71
C TRP A 112 9.34 -4.76 -3.23
N LEU A 113 8.73 -5.83 -2.71
CA LEU A 113 8.97 -6.30 -1.34
C LEU A 113 9.67 -7.65 -1.34
N ILE A 114 10.31 -7.98 -0.22
CA ILE A 114 11.03 -9.25 -0.06
C ILE A 114 10.05 -10.41 -0.10
N ALA A 115 10.29 -11.37 -0.97
CA ALA A 115 9.45 -12.55 -1.08
C ALA A 115 10.05 -13.76 -0.36
N THR A 116 9.20 -14.73 -0.07
CA THR A 116 9.57 -15.93 0.67
C THR A 116 9.71 -17.16 -0.23
N TYR A 117 9.35 -17.07 -1.51
CA TYR A 117 9.29 -18.24 -2.41
C TYR A 117 10.67 -18.81 -2.77
N ARG A 118 11.75 -18.04 -2.57
CA ARG A 118 13.13 -18.51 -2.71
C ARG A 118 13.67 -19.18 -1.44
N PHE A 119 13.02 -18.96 -0.29
CA PHE A 119 13.46 -19.57 0.96
C PHE A 119 12.96 -21.03 1.05
N PRO A 120 13.86 -22.02 1.22
CA PRO A 120 13.46 -23.43 1.28
C PRO A 120 12.49 -23.73 2.42
N ASN A 121 11.39 -24.43 2.11
CA ASN A 121 10.40 -24.87 3.10
C ASN A 121 9.79 -23.75 3.94
N TRP A 122 9.69 -22.53 3.39
CA TRP A 122 9.01 -21.43 4.07
C TRP A 122 7.56 -21.81 4.43
N GLY A 123 7.16 -21.56 5.67
CA GLY A 123 5.81 -21.89 6.16
C GLY A 123 5.62 -23.34 6.62
N ALA A 124 6.59 -24.23 6.39
CA ALA A 124 6.62 -25.57 7.00
C ALA A 124 7.15 -25.55 8.45
N ALA A 125 7.22 -24.37 9.08
CA ALA A 125 7.69 -24.21 10.44
C ALA A 125 6.75 -24.94 11.39
N THR A 126 7.19 -26.08 11.89
CA THR A 126 6.47 -26.88 12.88
C THR A 126 7.14 -26.82 14.25
N LYS A 127 8.35 -26.26 14.31
CA LYS A 127 9.19 -26.19 15.50
C LYS A 127 9.74 -24.77 15.68
N ARG A 128 10.10 -24.43 16.92
CA ARG A 128 10.75 -23.16 17.28
C ARG A 128 12.02 -22.88 16.48
N SER A 129 12.81 -23.92 16.18
CA SER A 129 14.03 -23.79 15.34
C SER A 129 13.73 -23.23 13.96
N ASP A 130 12.53 -23.51 13.43
CA ASP A 130 12.14 -23.10 12.09
C ASP A 130 11.73 -21.62 12.09
N ASP A 131 11.09 -21.13 13.17
CA ASP A 131 10.81 -19.69 13.35
C ASP A 131 12.11 -18.89 13.54
N GLU A 132 13.05 -19.38 14.34
CA GLU A 132 14.36 -18.72 14.53
C GLU A 132 15.10 -18.60 13.19
N LEU A 133 15.08 -19.67 12.38
CA LEU A 133 15.67 -19.67 11.05
C LEU A 133 14.97 -18.70 10.09
N GLN A 134 13.65 -18.73 10.03
CA GLN A 134 12.86 -17.81 9.20
C GLN A 134 13.03 -16.36 9.63
N PHE A 135 13.10 -16.10 10.94
CA PHE A 135 13.32 -14.75 11.46
C PHE A 135 14.71 -14.24 11.10
N ALA A 136 15.76 -15.07 11.21
CA ALA A 136 17.11 -14.63 10.84
C ALA A 136 17.24 -14.29 9.36
N TYR A 137 16.68 -15.14 8.48
CA TYR A 137 16.58 -14.84 7.06
C TYR A 137 15.82 -13.53 6.81
N ALA A 138 14.61 -13.41 7.37
CA ALA A 138 13.77 -12.24 7.14
C ALA A 138 14.44 -10.98 7.69
N TYR A 139 15.10 -11.08 8.84
CA TYR A 139 15.81 -9.98 9.49
C TYR A 139 16.93 -9.43 8.61
N GLU A 140 17.85 -10.28 8.13
CA GLU A 140 18.95 -9.80 7.29
C GLU A 140 18.44 -9.34 5.92
N ALA A 141 17.49 -10.05 5.30
CA ALA A 141 16.95 -9.63 4.00
C ALA A 141 16.24 -8.27 4.07
N MET A 142 15.39 -8.08 5.08
CA MET A 142 14.67 -6.82 5.28
C MET A 142 15.62 -5.67 5.62
N LYS A 143 16.67 -5.94 6.40
CA LYS A 143 17.68 -4.95 6.79
C LYS A 143 18.57 -4.55 5.61
N GLU A 144 19.05 -5.52 4.83
CA GLU A 144 19.94 -5.30 3.69
C GLU A 144 19.25 -4.48 2.59
N HIS A 145 17.98 -4.75 2.32
CA HIS A 145 17.25 -4.11 1.22
C HIS A 145 16.37 -2.93 1.65
N GLY A 146 16.20 -2.71 2.96
CA GLY A 146 15.30 -1.66 3.46
C GLY A 146 13.88 -1.84 2.94
N ALA A 147 13.38 -3.07 2.93
CA ALA A 147 12.03 -3.40 2.46
C ALA A 147 11.40 -4.45 3.36
N GLN A 148 10.12 -4.30 3.67
CA GLN A 148 9.42 -5.29 4.49
C GLN A 148 9.20 -6.61 3.74
N LEU A 149 8.95 -7.67 4.50
CA LEU A 149 8.63 -8.99 3.96
C LEU A 149 7.19 -9.05 3.45
N HIS A 150 7.02 -9.49 2.19
CA HIS A 150 5.76 -9.73 1.52
C HIS A 150 5.13 -11.06 1.99
N ARG A 151 4.44 -11.07 3.15
CA ARG A 151 3.85 -12.29 3.69
C ARG A 151 2.45 -12.10 4.27
N TRP A 152 1.49 -12.90 3.80
CA TRP A 152 0.15 -12.94 4.39
C TRP A 152 0.11 -13.72 5.72
N ASP A 153 0.24 -13.03 6.85
CA ASP A 153 0.29 -13.64 8.19
C ASP A 153 -0.49 -12.89 9.30
N GLY A 154 -1.62 -12.28 8.93
CA GLY A 154 -2.48 -11.54 9.86
C GLY A 154 -2.16 -10.04 9.94
N ALA A 155 -0.88 -9.64 9.88
CA ALA A 155 -0.49 -8.22 9.82
C ALA A 155 -1.10 -7.49 8.60
N HIS A 156 -1.26 -8.22 7.49
CA HIS A 156 -1.98 -7.75 6.30
C HIS A 156 -3.45 -7.34 6.57
N ALA A 157 -4.12 -7.94 7.55
CA ALA A 157 -5.51 -7.59 7.88
C ALA A 157 -5.58 -6.20 8.51
N ASP A 158 -4.65 -5.88 9.43
CA ASP A 158 -4.54 -4.56 10.05
C ASP A 158 -4.15 -3.48 9.04
N TYR A 159 -3.21 -3.81 8.15
CA TYR A 159 -2.84 -2.98 7.01
C TYR A 159 -4.07 -2.63 6.15
N ASN A 160 -4.81 -3.65 5.70
CA ASN A 160 -6.02 -3.46 4.90
C ASN A 160 -7.09 -2.65 5.65
N ALA A 161 -7.26 -2.87 6.95
CA ALA A 161 -8.18 -2.09 7.76
C ALA A 161 -7.76 -0.61 7.84
N TRP A 162 -6.46 -0.33 7.97
CA TRP A 162 -5.94 1.04 7.95
C TRP A 162 -6.13 1.70 6.59
N VAL A 163 -5.77 1.03 5.49
CA VAL A 163 -5.94 1.57 4.13
C VAL A 163 -7.40 1.92 3.88
N ARG A 164 -8.35 1.04 4.21
CA ARG A 164 -9.79 1.31 4.08
C ARG A 164 -10.25 2.56 4.85
N ARG A 165 -9.78 2.74 6.09
CA ARG A 165 -10.09 3.95 6.88
C ARG A 165 -9.52 5.20 6.23
N THR A 166 -8.33 5.13 5.64
CA THR A 166 -7.71 6.27 4.95
C THR A 166 -8.42 6.60 3.63
N LEU A 167 -8.84 5.60 2.86
CA LEU A 167 -9.69 5.79 1.68
C LEU A 167 -11.02 6.47 2.03
N GLU A 168 -11.62 6.11 3.16
CA GLU A 168 -12.84 6.76 3.64
C GLU A 168 -12.60 8.24 4.01
N LYS A 169 -11.44 8.57 4.60
CA LYS A 169 -11.06 9.97 4.85
C LYS A 169 -10.89 10.77 3.55
N ILE A 170 -10.27 10.19 2.53
CA ILE A 170 -10.17 10.80 1.19
C ILE A 170 -11.57 11.08 0.63
N ARG A 171 -12.51 10.13 0.78
CA ARG A 171 -13.91 10.34 0.38
C ARG A 171 -14.56 11.51 1.12
N VAL A 172 -14.40 11.60 2.43
CA VAL A 172 -14.97 12.70 3.22
C VAL A 172 -14.40 14.03 2.76
N LYS A 173 -13.08 14.14 2.59
CA LYS A 173 -12.44 15.36 2.06
C LYS A 173 -12.94 15.74 0.67
N LEU A 174 -13.09 14.74 -0.22
CA LEU A 174 -13.67 14.94 -1.55
C LEU A 174 -15.06 15.59 -1.47
N LEU A 175 -15.92 15.11 -0.56
CA LEU A 175 -17.27 15.66 -0.35
C LEU A 175 -17.25 17.07 0.23
N GLU A 176 -16.35 17.35 1.19
CA GLU A 176 -16.17 18.69 1.74
C GLU A 176 -15.76 19.69 0.67
N GLN A 177 -14.77 19.34 -0.17
CA GLN A 177 -14.33 20.21 -1.26
C GLN A 177 -15.43 20.42 -2.31
N ARG A 178 -16.21 19.38 -2.61
CA ARG A 178 -17.40 19.50 -3.47
C ARG A 178 -18.41 20.47 -2.87
N ALA A 179 -18.67 20.36 -1.57
CA ALA A 179 -19.60 21.22 -0.85
C ALA A 179 -19.11 22.67 -0.73
N GLY A 180 -17.79 22.90 -0.74
CA GLY A 180 -17.19 24.24 -0.80
C GLY A 180 -17.27 24.89 -2.18
N CYS A 181 -17.23 24.11 -3.25
CA CYS A 181 -17.18 24.61 -4.62
C CYS A 181 -18.52 25.20 -5.11
N SER A 182 -18.51 26.48 -5.50
CA SER A 182 -19.69 27.20 -6.03
C SER A 182 -20.27 26.57 -7.30
N ILE A 183 -19.40 26.07 -8.20
CA ILE A 183 -19.80 25.41 -9.45
C ILE A 183 -20.46 24.06 -9.14
N CYS A 184 -19.87 23.25 -8.25
CA CYS A 184 -20.40 21.94 -7.87
C CYS A 184 -21.76 22.02 -7.16
N LYS A 185 -22.05 23.11 -6.44
CA LYS A 185 -23.37 23.35 -5.82
C LYS A 185 -24.49 23.49 -6.84
N GLN A 186 -24.18 24.03 -8.02
CA GLN A 186 -25.17 24.27 -9.08
C GLN A 186 -25.36 23.03 -9.97
N ARG A 187 -24.40 22.09 -9.97
CA ARG A 187 -24.49 20.86 -10.76
C ARG A 187 -25.40 19.82 -10.10
N LYS A 188 -26.18 19.12 -10.92
CA LYS A 188 -27.00 17.96 -10.52
C LYS A 188 -26.27 16.66 -10.83
N MET A 189 -26.66 15.58 -10.17
CA MET A 189 -26.15 14.23 -10.48
C MET A 189 -26.58 13.78 -11.90
N PRO A 190 -25.79 12.94 -12.57
CA PRO A 190 -24.43 12.51 -12.17
C PRO A 190 -23.43 13.68 -12.26
N PHE A 191 -22.52 13.77 -11.30
CA PHE A 191 -21.50 14.83 -11.24
C PHE A 191 -20.38 14.61 -12.26
N PRO A 192 -19.60 15.64 -12.62
CA PRO A 192 -18.32 15.42 -13.27
C PRO A 192 -17.44 14.46 -12.46
N PRO A 193 -16.54 13.69 -13.09
CA PRO A 193 -15.61 12.85 -12.33
C PRO A 193 -14.60 13.71 -11.55
N PRO A 194 -14.24 13.32 -10.32
CA PRO A 194 -13.20 14.00 -9.57
C PRO A 194 -11.81 13.53 -10.00
N TYR A 195 -11.28 14.02 -11.13
CA TYR A 195 -9.99 13.52 -11.66
C TYR A 195 -8.81 13.72 -10.71
N LYS A 196 -8.84 14.73 -9.82
CA LYS A 196 -7.80 14.91 -8.80
C LYS A 196 -7.77 13.79 -7.77
N LEU A 197 -8.81 12.95 -7.70
CA LEU A 197 -8.82 11.76 -6.84
C LEU A 197 -7.68 10.80 -7.17
N VAL A 198 -7.28 10.66 -8.44
CA VAL A 198 -6.16 9.80 -8.84
C VAL A 198 -4.86 10.28 -8.17
N GLY A 199 -4.60 11.58 -8.19
CA GLY A 199 -3.46 12.18 -7.50
C GLY A 199 -3.50 11.92 -5.99
N MET A 200 -4.67 12.05 -5.35
CA MET A 200 -4.81 11.74 -3.91
C MET A 200 -4.52 10.27 -3.59
N LEU A 201 -4.90 9.34 -4.48
CA LEU A 201 -4.61 7.91 -4.32
C LEU A 201 -3.12 7.62 -4.54
N HIS A 202 -2.47 8.25 -5.51
CA HIS A 202 -1.03 8.11 -5.73
C HIS A 202 -0.22 8.71 -4.57
N ASP A 203 -0.63 9.87 -4.04
CA ASP A 203 0.00 10.46 -2.85
C ASP A 203 -0.16 9.56 -1.61
N LEU A 204 -1.29 8.86 -1.48
CA LEU A 204 -1.49 7.87 -0.42
C LEU A 204 -0.56 6.67 -0.63
N ALA A 205 -0.51 6.13 -1.85
CA ALA A 205 0.34 5.00 -2.19
C ALA A 205 1.81 5.32 -1.90
N ALA A 206 2.34 6.44 -2.40
CA ALA A 206 3.70 6.90 -2.11
C ALA A 206 4.01 6.96 -0.61
N ARG A 207 3.11 7.56 0.18
CA ARG A 207 3.25 7.62 1.65
C ARG A 207 3.24 6.26 2.32
N ILE A 208 2.49 5.30 1.81
CA ILE A 208 2.53 3.92 2.29
C ILE A 208 3.86 3.25 1.89
N GLY A 209 4.32 3.51 0.66
CA GLY A 209 5.62 3.07 0.14
C GLY A 209 6.76 3.39 1.10
N ASP A 210 6.83 4.63 1.59
CA ASP A 210 7.81 5.08 2.59
C ASP A 210 7.73 4.37 3.95
N LYS A 211 6.64 3.64 4.21
CA LYS A 211 6.43 2.89 5.48
C LYS A 211 6.68 1.40 5.33
N VAL A 212 6.56 0.87 4.12
CA VAL A 212 6.87 -0.53 3.79
C VAL A 212 8.26 -0.71 3.18
N THR A 213 8.92 0.38 2.85
CA THR A 213 10.33 0.46 2.46
C THR A 213 11.08 1.46 3.34
N GLY A 214 12.39 1.60 3.14
CA GLY A 214 13.26 2.45 3.93
C GLY A 214 13.73 1.82 5.24
N PRO A 215 14.27 2.63 6.17
CA PRO A 215 14.86 2.15 7.41
C PRO A 215 13.85 1.48 8.34
N VAL A 216 14.27 0.39 8.99
CA VAL A 216 13.47 -0.38 9.98
C VAL A 216 12.91 0.49 11.10
N SER A 217 13.59 1.57 11.48
CA SER A 217 13.12 2.51 12.51
C SER A 217 11.80 3.20 12.18
N GLY A 218 11.39 3.23 10.90
CA GLY A 218 10.11 3.76 10.45
C GLY A 218 8.96 2.72 10.44
N TRP A 219 9.27 1.44 10.59
CA TRP A 219 8.29 0.36 10.45
C TRP A 219 7.48 0.19 11.72
N ARG A 220 6.16 0.28 11.58
CA ARG A 220 5.24 0.20 12.71
C ARG A 220 3.86 -0.28 12.29
N PRO A 221 3.17 -1.08 13.13
CA PRO A 221 1.76 -1.37 12.94
C PRO A 221 0.93 -0.06 12.83
N PRO A 222 -0.14 -0.05 12.02
CA PRO A 222 -0.68 -1.18 11.26
C PRO A 222 -0.09 -1.30 9.84
N LEU A 223 0.98 -0.56 9.50
CA LEU A 223 1.56 -0.53 8.15
C LEU A 223 2.65 -1.59 7.94
N CYS A 224 2.64 -2.65 8.75
CA CYS A 224 3.53 -3.78 8.56
C CYS A 224 2.87 -4.84 7.67
N THR A 225 3.61 -5.35 6.68
CA THR A 225 3.17 -6.39 5.74
C THR A 225 3.47 -7.80 6.23
N SER A 226 4.12 -7.97 7.37
CA SER A 226 4.34 -9.28 8.00
C SER A 226 4.54 -9.16 9.52
N THR A 227 4.38 -10.25 10.25
CA THR A 227 4.73 -10.29 11.67
C THR A 227 6.23 -10.10 11.91
N PHE A 228 7.09 -10.54 10.98
CA PHE A 228 8.54 -10.30 11.06
C PHE A 228 8.89 -8.81 10.95
N ALA A 229 8.19 -8.06 10.08
CA ALA A 229 8.36 -6.61 10.02
C ALA A 229 7.91 -5.92 11.31
N VAL A 230 6.88 -6.44 11.99
CA VAL A 230 6.48 -5.96 13.33
C VAL A 230 7.58 -6.21 14.35
N ARG A 231 8.11 -7.44 14.42
CA ARG A 231 9.21 -7.82 15.34
C ARG A 231 10.43 -6.93 15.13
N MET A 232 10.85 -6.73 13.88
CA MET A 232 11.97 -5.84 13.55
C MET A 232 11.70 -4.37 13.94
N GLY A 233 10.50 -3.85 13.67
CA GLY A 233 10.12 -2.50 14.10
C GLY A 233 10.12 -2.33 15.62
N GLN A 234 9.88 -3.43 16.36
CA GLN A 234 10.01 -3.51 17.83
C GLN A 234 11.45 -3.75 18.31
N LYS A 235 12.42 -3.71 17.39
CA LYS A 235 13.86 -3.93 17.65
C LYS A 235 14.21 -5.33 18.14
N GLU A 236 13.36 -6.33 17.86
CA GLU A 236 13.74 -7.72 18.04
C GLU A 236 14.87 -8.10 17.08
N THR A 237 15.76 -8.98 17.52
CA THR A 237 16.84 -9.53 16.70
C THR A 237 16.84 -11.05 16.81
N PRO A 238 17.25 -11.78 15.74
CA PRO A 238 17.37 -13.23 15.78
C PRO A 238 18.50 -13.67 16.71
N ALA A 239 18.41 -14.90 17.20
CA ALA A 239 19.52 -15.52 17.92
C ALA A 239 20.70 -15.76 16.95
N LYS A 240 21.87 -15.21 17.28
CA LYS A 240 23.10 -15.41 16.51
C LYS A 240 23.73 -16.76 16.78
#